data_AF-A0A3N7FT13-F1
#
_entry.id   AF-A0A3N7FT13-F1
#
_cell.length_a   1.000
_cell.length_b   1.000
_cell.length_c   1.000
_cell.angle_alpha   90.00
_cell.angle_beta   90.00
_cell.angle_gamma   90.00
#
_symmetry.space_group_name_H-M   'P 1'
#
loop_
_entity.id
_entity.type
_entity.pdbx_description
1 polymer ?
#
loop_
_entity_poly.entity_id
_entity_poly.type
_entity_poly.pdbx_seq_one_letter_code
_entity_poly.pdbx_strand_id
1 'polypeptide(L)'
;MHYPLIFFAFIVFALCIPIMVPTLQFLLFLSGTLLFMQTLAEAATCSDCFIHSRAAYYPNSYENGTDTGRCGYGSFGATLNGGDVSAVSDLYRDGVGCGACYQVRCTDSHYCTDKGVTIVVTDHGSSHNTDFILSRRAFGRMAQTTDAAASLIALGVVDVEYKRVSCSYPNKNITIKIDENSDHPSYMGFVVWYQQGRRDITAVHLCEVICTVCNIKCTF
;
A
#
# COMPACT_ATOMS: atom_id res chain seq x y z
N MET A 1 4.46 -22.44 -1.39
CA MET A 1 4.90 -23.14 -2.63
C MET A 1 4.28 -24.55 -2.73
N HIS A 2 2.96 -24.69 -2.88
CA HIS A 2 2.27 -26.01 -2.96
C HIS A 2 1.10 -26.04 -3.97
N TYR A 3 1.10 -25.15 -4.97
CA TYR A 3 0.03 -25.08 -5.98
C TYR A 3 0.32 -25.67 -7.39
N PRO A 4 1.55 -26.02 -7.82
CA PRO A 4 1.74 -26.35 -9.24
C PRO A 4 1.39 -27.80 -9.62
N LEU A 5 1.23 -28.71 -8.65
CA LEU A 5 1.06 -30.15 -8.94
C LEU A 5 -0.39 -30.60 -9.14
N ILE A 6 -1.37 -29.87 -8.61
CA ILE A 6 -2.80 -30.22 -8.78
C ILE A 6 -3.32 -29.72 -10.14
N PHE A 7 -2.80 -28.59 -10.64
CA PHE A 7 -3.28 -27.99 -11.89
C PHE A 7 -2.85 -28.76 -13.15
N PHE A 8 -1.69 -29.43 -13.11
CA PHE A 8 -1.18 -30.20 -14.27
C PHE A 8 -1.90 -31.53 -14.48
N ALA A 9 -2.50 -32.12 -13.44
CA ALA A 9 -3.19 -33.41 -13.55
C ALA A 9 -4.54 -33.32 -14.31
N PHE A 10 -5.21 -32.17 -14.27
CA PHE A 10 -6.50 -31.99 -14.95
C PHE A 10 -6.39 -31.76 -16.46
N ILE A 11 -5.27 -31.19 -16.93
CA ILE A 11 -5.09 -30.85 -18.36
C ILE A 11 -4.82 -32.11 -19.20
N VAL A 12 -4.11 -33.11 -18.65
CA VAL A 12 -3.70 -34.31 -19.40
C VAL A 12 -4.87 -35.28 -19.64
N PHE A 13 -5.91 -35.26 -18.80
CA PHE A 13 -7.09 -36.14 -18.98
C PHE A 13 -8.04 -35.68 -20.11
N ALA A 14 -7.93 -34.43 -20.57
CA ALA A 14 -8.85 -33.85 -21.55
C ALA A 14 -8.48 -34.11 -23.02
N LEU A 15 -7.28 -34.60 -23.32
CA LEU A 15 -6.76 -34.71 -24.71
C LEU A 15 -6.95 -36.09 -25.36
N CYS A 16 -7.50 -37.09 -24.66
CA CYS A 16 -7.66 -38.47 -25.17
C CYS A 16 -9.07 -39.06 -25.07
N ILE A 17 -10.13 -38.23 -25.01
CA ILE A 17 -11.51 -38.72 -25.00
C ILE A 17 -12.15 -38.42 -26.37
N PRO A 18 -12.74 -39.41 -27.07
CA PRO A 18 -13.43 -39.16 -28.34
C PRO A 18 -14.54 -38.13 -28.16
N ILE A 19 -14.94 -37.46 -29.25
CA ILE A 19 -15.98 -36.42 -29.30
C ILE A 19 -17.32 -37.03 -28.85
N MET A 20 -17.53 -37.15 -27.55
CA MET A 20 -18.77 -37.62 -26.95
C MET A 20 -19.68 -36.40 -26.78
N VAL A 21 -20.90 -36.50 -27.32
CA VAL A 21 -21.97 -35.54 -27.06
C VAL A 21 -22.06 -35.34 -25.55
N PRO A 22 -21.89 -34.12 -25.02
CA PRO A 22 -21.83 -33.91 -23.59
C PRO A 22 -23.17 -34.32 -23.00
N THR A 23 -23.19 -35.42 -22.25
CA THR A 23 -24.39 -35.86 -21.55
C THR A 23 -24.77 -34.81 -20.51
N LEU A 24 -26.06 -34.68 -20.21
CA LEU A 24 -26.56 -33.71 -19.23
C LEU A 24 -25.81 -33.80 -17.88
N GLN A 25 -25.37 -35.01 -17.51
CA GLN A 25 -24.56 -35.27 -16.32
C GLN A 25 -23.15 -34.65 -16.37
N PHE A 26 -22.49 -34.66 -17.53
CA PHE A 26 -21.16 -34.04 -17.71
C PHE A 26 -21.24 -32.51 -17.65
N LEU A 27 -22.30 -31.92 -18.22
CA LEU A 27 -22.56 -30.47 -18.14
C LEU A 27 -22.88 -30.02 -16.70
N LEU A 28 -23.65 -30.81 -15.95
CA LEU A 28 -23.93 -30.56 -14.54
C LEU A 28 -22.65 -30.66 -13.68
N PHE A 29 -21.76 -31.60 -13.98
CA PHE A 29 -20.49 -31.74 -13.27
C PHE A 29 -19.54 -30.57 -13.55
N LEU A 30 -19.38 -30.16 -14.82
CA LEU A 30 -18.61 -28.98 -15.20
C LEU A 30 -19.16 -27.71 -14.56
N SER A 31 -20.49 -27.50 -14.62
CA SER A 31 -21.14 -26.37 -13.96
C SER A 31 -20.92 -26.39 -12.45
N GLY A 32 -21.02 -27.54 -11.79
CA GLY A 32 -20.78 -27.69 -10.36
C GLY A 32 -19.35 -27.37 -9.97
N THR A 33 -18.36 -27.84 -10.73
CA THR A 33 -16.94 -27.52 -10.49
C THR A 33 -16.62 -26.04 -10.73
N LEU A 34 -17.21 -25.42 -11.75
CA LEU A 34 -17.05 -23.99 -12.03
C LEU A 34 -17.63 -23.13 -10.90
N LEU A 35 -18.83 -23.48 -10.41
CA LEU A 35 -19.46 -22.81 -9.28
C LEU A 35 -18.65 -23.00 -7.99
N PHE A 36 -18.11 -24.21 -7.75
CA PHE A 36 -17.23 -24.46 -6.59
C PHE A 36 -15.94 -23.64 -6.64
N MET A 37 -15.30 -23.54 -7.81
CA MET A 37 -14.10 -22.71 -7.98
C MET A 37 -14.38 -21.21 -7.83
N GLN A 38 -15.56 -20.73 -8.24
CA GLN A 38 -15.99 -19.34 -8.00
C GLN A 38 -16.13 -19.05 -6.49
N THR A 39 -16.75 -19.96 -5.72
CA THR A 39 -16.89 -19.79 -4.26
C THR A 39 -15.56 -19.78 -3.51
N LEU A 40 -14.57 -20.57 -3.96
CA LEU A 40 -13.22 -20.57 -3.37
C LEU A 40 -12.44 -19.29 -3.72
N ALA A 41 -12.65 -18.73 -4.91
CA ALA A 41 -12.02 -17.48 -5.31
C ALA A 41 -12.52 -16.27 -4.49
N GLU A 42 -13.82 -16.23 -4.19
CA GLU A 42 -14.41 -15.14 -3.38
C GLU A 42 -13.97 -15.18 -1.91
N ALA A 43 -13.70 -16.37 -1.35
CA ALA A 43 -13.10 -16.52 -0.03
C ALA A 43 -11.62 -16.08 0.02
N ALA A 44 -10.93 -16.00 -1.12
CA ALA A 44 -9.49 -15.73 -1.20
C ALA A 44 -9.13 -14.24 -1.35
N THR A 45 -10.07 -13.35 -1.66
CA THR A 45 -9.76 -11.94 -1.94
C THR A 45 -10.58 -10.97 -1.10
N CYS A 46 -10.31 -10.94 0.20
CA CYS A 46 -10.83 -9.86 1.05
C CYS A 46 -10.02 -8.58 0.80
N SER A 47 -10.55 -7.67 -0.02
CA SER A 47 -9.89 -6.41 -0.40
C SER A 47 -9.77 -5.39 0.73
N ASP A 48 -10.46 -5.59 1.87
CA ASP A 48 -10.39 -4.73 3.06
C ASP A 48 -9.91 -5.44 4.33
N CYS A 49 -9.39 -6.66 4.20
CA CYS A 49 -8.84 -7.37 5.35
C CYS A 49 -7.45 -6.85 5.72
N PHE A 50 -7.12 -7.02 6.99
CA PHE A 50 -5.77 -6.81 7.48
C PHE A 50 -4.83 -7.92 6.97
N ILE A 51 -3.62 -7.51 6.62
CA ILE A 51 -2.53 -8.39 6.18
C ILE A 51 -1.47 -8.38 7.28
N HIS A 52 -1.06 -9.55 7.75
CA HIS A 52 0.02 -9.68 8.73
C HIS A 52 1.36 -9.30 8.12
N SER A 53 2.18 -8.60 8.90
CA SER A 53 3.50 -8.13 8.53
C SER A 53 4.32 -7.81 9.78
N ARG A 54 5.46 -7.15 9.60
CA ARG A 54 6.35 -6.67 10.65
C ARG A 54 6.72 -5.23 10.39
N ALA A 55 6.89 -4.47 11.46
CA ALA A 55 7.30 -3.07 11.40
C ALA A 55 8.51 -2.81 12.30
N ALA A 56 9.40 -1.96 11.81
CA ALA A 56 10.45 -1.29 12.58
C ALA A 56 10.18 0.22 12.61
N TYR A 57 11.13 1.00 13.16
CA TYR A 57 11.06 2.45 13.14
C TYR A 57 12.42 3.12 12.89
N TYR A 58 12.39 4.35 12.37
CA TYR A 58 13.60 5.19 12.26
C TYR A 58 13.96 5.82 13.62
N PRO A 59 15.14 5.55 14.20
CA PRO A 59 15.47 6.04 15.55
C PRO A 59 15.45 7.56 15.73
N ASN A 60 15.78 8.31 14.67
CA ASN A 60 15.90 9.76 14.66
C ASN A 60 14.61 10.51 14.26
N SER A 61 13.44 9.86 14.35
CA SER A 61 12.15 10.39 13.87
C SER A 61 11.11 10.56 14.99
N TYR A 62 11.52 11.26 16.06
CA TYR A 62 10.79 11.39 17.34
C TYR A 62 9.42 12.06 17.22
N GLU A 63 9.37 13.24 16.58
CA GLU A 63 8.15 14.02 16.39
C GLU A 63 7.63 14.00 14.95
N ASN A 64 8.52 13.77 13.99
CA ASN A 64 8.26 13.79 12.56
C ASN A 64 9.00 12.63 11.90
N GLY A 65 8.69 12.34 10.64
CA GLY A 65 9.47 11.44 9.80
C GLY A 65 10.86 11.97 9.45
N THR A 66 11.50 11.34 8.46
CA THR A 66 12.79 11.77 7.93
C THR A 66 12.58 12.78 6.79
N ASP A 67 13.45 13.81 6.71
CA ASP A 67 13.40 14.82 5.64
C ASP A 67 13.83 14.27 4.27
N THR A 68 14.42 13.09 4.26
CA THR A 68 14.82 12.37 3.06
C THR A 68 13.92 11.15 2.88
N GLY A 69 13.59 10.88 1.63
CA GLY A 69 12.83 9.69 1.25
C GLY A 69 12.72 9.54 -0.27
N ARG A 70 12.51 8.31 -0.71
CA ARG A 70 12.42 7.92 -2.13
C ARG A 70 11.18 8.44 -2.86
N CYS A 71 10.22 9.05 -2.16
CA CYS A 71 9.04 9.67 -2.76
C CYS A 71 9.22 11.14 -3.17
N GLY A 72 10.40 11.74 -2.93
CA GLY A 72 10.68 13.11 -3.40
C GLY A 72 9.94 14.23 -2.67
N TYR A 73 9.30 13.94 -1.53
CA TYR A 73 8.60 14.97 -0.75
C TYR A 73 9.53 15.96 -0.04
N GLY A 74 10.80 15.60 0.17
CA GLY A 74 11.75 16.39 0.97
C GLY A 74 11.27 16.58 2.41
N SER A 75 11.61 17.71 3.03
CA SER A 75 11.22 18.04 4.42
C SER A 75 9.71 18.10 4.63
N PHE A 76 8.93 18.38 3.59
CA PHE A 76 7.47 18.27 3.67
C PHE A 76 7.02 16.85 4.02
N GLY A 77 7.68 15.84 3.46
CA GLY A 77 7.40 14.42 3.71
C GLY A 77 7.52 14.06 5.19
N ALA A 78 8.48 14.63 5.91
CA ALA A 78 8.65 14.39 7.34
C ALA A 78 7.44 14.83 8.18
N THR A 79 6.74 15.87 7.75
CA THR A 79 5.61 16.48 8.48
C THR A 79 4.24 16.05 7.96
N LEU A 80 4.20 15.32 6.85
CA LEU A 80 2.96 14.85 6.24
C LEU A 80 2.18 14.01 7.25
N ASN A 81 0.86 14.21 7.29
CA ASN A 81 -0.01 13.54 8.26
C ASN A 81 0.45 13.72 9.73
N GLY A 82 1.02 14.89 10.05
CA GLY A 82 1.47 15.22 11.41
C GLY A 82 2.65 14.38 11.89
N GLY A 83 3.47 13.88 10.96
CA GLY A 83 4.64 13.05 11.24
C GLY A 83 4.35 11.55 11.25
N ASP A 84 3.10 11.13 11.05
CA ASP A 84 2.73 9.72 10.96
C ASP A 84 2.98 9.22 9.53
N VAL A 85 4.24 8.89 9.26
CA VAL A 85 4.73 8.47 7.94
C VAL A 85 5.57 7.20 8.03
N SER A 86 5.81 6.56 6.88
CA SER A 86 6.55 5.31 6.79
C SER A 86 7.36 5.20 5.51
N ALA A 87 8.52 4.55 5.61
CA ALA A 87 9.08 3.83 4.47
C ALA A 87 8.38 2.48 4.32
N VAL A 88 8.28 1.97 3.11
CA VAL A 88 7.71 0.63 2.85
C VAL A 88 8.61 -0.20 1.94
N SER A 89 8.50 -1.52 2.02
CA SER A 89 9.13 -2.45 1.07
C SER A 89 8.30 -2.57 -0.20
N ASP A 90 7.61 -3.69 -0.41
CA ASP A 90 6.97 -4.06 -1.67
C ASP A 90 5.79 -3.14 -2.03
N LEU A 91 5.23 -2.44 -1.04
CA LEU A 91 4.15 -1.47 -1.25
C LEU A 91 4.63 -0.20 -1.96
N TYR A 92 5.95 0.04 -2.04
CA TYR A 92 6.51 1.19 -2.76
C TYR A 92 6.21 1.15 -4.25
N ARG A 93 6.27 -0.05 -4.86
CA ARG A 93 5.91 -0.31 -6.27
C ARG A 93 6.52 0.72 -7.23
N ASP A 94 7.84 0.87 -7.16
CA ASP A 94 8.60 1.83 -7.97
C ASP A 94 8.05 3.27 -7.93
N GLY A 95 7.55 3.68 -6.76
CA GLY A 95 7.00 5.01 -6.52
C GLY A 95 5.48 5.13 -6.68
N VAL A 96 4.78 4.16 -7.26
CA VAL A 96 3.31 4.16 -7.36
C VAL A 96 2.65 4.15 -5.97
N GLY A 97 3.34 3.60 -4.96
CA GLY A 97 2.90 3.62 -3.57
C GLY A 97 3.12 4.95 -2.85
N CYS A 98 3.82 5.92 -3.42
CA CYS A 98 4.08 7.20 -2.76
C CYS A 98 2.79 7.97 -2.50
N GLY A 99 2.65 8.49 -1.27
CA GLY A 99 1.45 9.20 -0.83
C GLY A 99 0.29 8.29 -0.43
N ALA A 100 0.41 6.98 -0.57
CA ALA A 100 -0.58 6.02 -0.12
C ALA A 100 -0.76 6.02 1.40
N CYS A 101 -1.99 5.78 1.86
CA CYS A 101 -2.29 5.65 3.28
C CYS A 101 -2.58 4.21 3.69
N TYR A 102 -1.99 3.79 4.80
CA TYR A 102 -2.22 2.49 5.41
C TYR A 102 -2.55 2.65 6.88
N GLN A 103 -3.55 1.92 7.36
CA GLN A 103 -3.75 1.71 8.79
C GLN A 103 -2.83 0.57 9.20
N VAL A 104 -1.97 0.79 10.20
CA VAL A 104 -1.03 -0.18 10.74
C VAL A 104 -1.32 -0.35 12.23
N ARG A 105 -1.50 -1.60 12.67
CA ARG A 105 -1.77 -1.98 14.05
C ARG A 105 -0.73 -2.98 14.50
N CYS A 106 -0.14 -2.81 15.67
CA CYS A 106 0.63 -3.90 16.27
C CYS A 106 -0.32 -4.93 16.90
N THR A 107 0.12 -6.19 16.99
CA THR A 107 -0.76 -7.32 17.30
C THR A 107 -0.76 -7.76 18.76
N ASP A 108 0.23 -7.32 19.56
CA ASP A 108 0.29 -7.67 20.98
C ASP A 108 -0.64 -6.77 21.81
N SER A 109 -1.78 -7.31 22.23
CA SER A 109 -2.78 -6.60 23.02
C SER A 109 -2.28 -6.07 24.37
N HIS A 110 -1.13 -6.55 24.86
CA HIS A 110 -0.51 -6.00 26.07
C HIS A 110 -0.01 -4.56 25.84
N TYR A 111 0.43 -4.25 24.62
CA TYR A 111 0.96 -2.94 24.25
C TYR A 111 0.01 -2.15 23.34
N CYS A 112 -0.69 -2.82 22.45
CA CYS A 112 -1.25 -2.27 21.21
C CYS A 112 -2.70 -1.83 21.32
N THR A 113 -3.06 -0.72 20.69
CA THR A 113 -4.46 -0.35 20.47
C THR A 113 -5.07 -1.12 19.31
N ASP A 114 -6.38 -1.34 19.36
CA ASP A 114 -7.11 -1.89 18.21
C ASP A 114 -7.25 -0.92 17.04
N LYS A 115 -7.00 0.36 17.26
CA LYS A 115 -7.08 1.36 16.19
C LYS A 115 -5.78 1.47 15.40
N GLY A 116 -4.63 1.26 16.05
CA GLY A 116 -3.32 1.51 15.46
C GLY A 116 -3.15 2.96 15.01
N VAL A 117 -2.33 3.16 13.99
CA VAL A 117 -2.01 4.46 13.40
C VAL A 117 -2.29 4.43 11.90
N THR A 118 -2.75 5.55 11.33
CA THR A 118 -2.78 5.72 9.88
C THR A 118 -1.51 6.44 9.47
N ILE A 119 -0.72 5.82 8.60
CA ILE A 119 0.51 6.41 8.06
C ILE A 119 0.36 6.82 6.61
N VAL A 120 1.27 7.68 6.15
CA VAL A 120 1.48 7.99 4.74
C VAL A 120 2.83 7.44 4.28
N VAL A 121 2.85 6.82 3.11
CA VAL A 121 4.09 6.33 2.49
C VAL A 121 4.88 7.50 1.91
N THR A 122 6.09 7.72 2.44
CA THR A 122 6.97 8.83 2.03
C THR A 122 8.36 8.36 1.60
N ASP A 123 8.65 7.08 1.74
CA ASP A 123 9.97 6.51 1.48
C ASP A 123 9.88 5.02 1.10
N HIS A 124 11.00 4.47 0.65
CA HIS A 124 11.18 3.04 0.40
C HIS A 124 12.34 2.51 1.23
N GLY A 125 12.09 1.40 1.92
CA GLY A 125 13.08 0.75 2.74
C GLY A 125 12.56 -0.56 3.31
N SER A 126 13.48 -1.47 3.55
CA SER A 126 13.23 -2.71 4.28
C SER A 126 14.37 -2.95 5.26
N SER A 127 14.03 -3.46 6.44
CA SER A 127 15.00 -3.85 7.47
C SER A 127 14.49 -5.10 8.14
N HIS A 128 15.35 -6.11 8.39
CA HIS A 128 14.96 -7.32 9.14
C HIS A 128 13.65 -7.99 8.66
N ASN A 129 13.37 -8.04 7.35
CA ASN A 129 12.11 -8.55 6.80
C ASN A 129 10.85 -7.85 7.33
N THR A 130 10.91 -6.52 7.49
CA THR A 130 9.73 -5.68 7.76
C THR A 130 9.22 -5.04 6.48
N ASP A 131 7.90 -4.99 6.29
CA ASP A 131 7.31 -4.25 5.18
C ASP A 131 7.21 -2.75 5.48
N PHE A 132 7.33 -2.35 6.75
CA PHE A 132 7.20 -0.97 7.22
C PHE A 132 8.39 -0.56 8.08
N ILE A 133 8.94 0.63 7.81
CA ILE A 133 9.80 1.37 8.72
C ILE A 133 9.09 2.69 9.04
N LEU A 134 8.38 2.69 10.17
CA LEU A 134 7.54 3.81 10.60
C LEU A 134 8.42 4.96 11.13
N SER A 135 7.88 6.18 11.19
CA SER A 135 8.43 7.18 12.10
C SER A 135 8.32 6.67 13.55
N ARG A 136 9.26 7.04 14.43
CA ARG A 136 9.25 6.63 15.85
C ARG A 136 7.97 7.10 16.52
N ARG A 137 7.46 8.26 16.11
CA ARG A 137 6.14 8.77 16.49
C ARG A 137 5.01 7.81 16.11
N ALA A 138 4.89 7.45 14.83
CA ALA A 138 3.84 6.55 14.35
C ALA A 138 3.94 5.18 15.03
N PHE A 139 5.17 4.68 15.19
CA PHE A 139 5.43 3.41 15.87
C PHE A 139 4.91 3.43 17.31
N GLY A 140 5.27 4.45 18.10
CA GLY A 140 4.78 4.61 19.47
C GLY A 140 3.25 4.82 19.56
N ARG A 141 2.64 5.49 18.57
CA ARG A 141 1.18 5.71 18.50
C ARG A 141 0.35 4.45 18.27
N MET A 142 0.97 3.33 17.90
CA MET A 142 0.28 2.05 17.89
C MET A 142 -0.08 1.58 19.31
N ALA A 143 0.63 2.06 20.34
CA ALA A 143 0.46 1.61 21.71
C ALA A 143 -0.66 2.33 22.48
N GLN A 144 -1.22 1.66 23.50
CA GLN A 144 -2.36 2.14 24.29
C GLN A 144 -1.99 3.27 25.27
N THR A 145 -0.76 3.27 25.76
CA THR A 145 -0.26 4.23 26.76
C THR A 145 1.16 4.67 26.39
N THR A 146 1.64 5.73 27.03
CA THR A 146 3.02 6.20 26.87
C THR A 146 4.06 5.16 27.32
N ASP A 147 3.77 4.43 28.38
CA ASP A 147 4.66 3.39 28.92
C ASP A 147 4.67 2.15 28.01
N ALA A 148 3.50 1.80 27.46
CA ALA A 148 3.39 0.77 26.43
C ALA A 148 4.12 1.20 25.15
N ALA A 149 4.06 2.48 24.77
CA ALA A 149 4.81 3.01 23.62
C ALA A 149 6.32 2.90 23.84
N ALA A 150 6.82 3.24 25.03
CA ALA A 150 8.22 3.07 25.37
C ALA A 150 8.65 1.60 25.32
N SER A 151 7.80 0.70 25.82
CA SER A 151 8.01 -0.76 25.77
C SER A 151 8.03 -1.28 24.34
N LEU A 152 7.06 -0.86 23.52
CA LEU A 152 6.98 -1.21 22.10
C LEU A 152 8.24 -0.76 21.37
N ILE A 153 8.67 0.49 21.56
CA ILE A 153 9.90 1.06 20.98
C ILE A 153 11.13 0.25 21.41
N ALA A 154 11.20 -0.20 22.66
CA ALA A 154 12.32 -1.00 23.15
C ALA A 154 12.41 -2.39 22.48
N LEU A 155 11.30 -2.94 21.95
CA LEU A 155 11.32 -4.19 21.18
C LEU A 155 12.01 -4.03 19.81
N GLY A 156 12.08 -2.80 19.28
CA GLY A 156 12.73 -2.49 18.00
C GLY A 156 11.92 -2.90 16.76
N VAL A 157 11.54 -4.18 16.68
CA VAL A 157 10.72 -4.74 15.60
C VAL A 157 9.54 -5.49 16.20
N VAL A 158 8.33 -5.21 15.73
CA VAL A 158 7.10 -5.83 16.21
C VAL A 158 6.28 -6.42 15.08
N ASP A 159 5.50 -7.45 15.39
CA ASP A 159 4.48 -7.96 14.49
C ASP A 159 3.34 -6.95 14.39
N VAL A 160 2.90 -6.72 13.15
CA VAL A 160 1.82 -5.81 12.83
C VAL A 160 0.83 -6.46 11.88
N GLU A 161 -0.31 -5.81 11.75
CA GLU A 161 -1.22 -6.03 10.66
C GLU A 161 -1.52 -4.68 10.00
N TYR A 162 -1.71 -4.68 8.69
CA TYR A 162 -1.98 -3.45 7.96
C TYR A 162 -3.09 -3.61 6.92
N LYS A 163 -3.73 -2.50 6.57
CA LYS A 163 -4.62 -2.44 5.41
C LYS A 163 -4.57 -1.07 4.74
N ARG A 164 -4.82 -1.04 3.43
CA ARG A 164 -4.93 0.21 2.66
C ARG A 164 -6.17 0.99 3.12
N VAL A 165 -6.02 2.29 3.34
CA VAL A 165 -7.14 3.17 3.72
C VAL A 165 -7.14 4.44 2.84
N SER A 166 -8.23 5.20 2.88
CA SER A 166 -8.29 6.49 2.20
C SER A 166 -7.43 7.53 2.91
N CYS A 167 -6.61 8.25 2.17
CA CYS A 167 -5.97 9.46 2.64
C CYS A 167 -6.98 10.60 2.79
N SER A 168 -6.86 11.38 3.87
CA SER A 168 -7.72 12.53 4.15
C SER A 168 -6.87 13.74 4.50
N TYR A 169 -7.02 14.81 3.73
CA TYR A 169 -6.31 16.07 3.94
C TYR A 169 -7.33 17.22 3.97
N PRO A 170 -8.11 17.38 5.06
CA PRO A 170 -9.16 18.39 5.13
C PRO A 170 -8.63 19.79 4.85
N ASN A 171 -9.36 20.55 4.04
CA ASN A 171 -9.01 21.93 3.65
C ASN A 171 -7.68 22.04 2.88
N LYS A 172 -7.19 20.95 2.28
CA LYS A 172 -6.05 20.94 1.36
C LYS A 172 -6.53 20.56 -0.03
N ASN A 173 -5.97 21.22 -1.03
CA ASN A 173 -6.13 20.84 -2.42
C ASN A 173 -4.94 19.98 -2.85
N ILE A 174 -5.12 19.19 -3.90
CA ILE A 174 -4.00 18.55 -4.59
C ILE A 174 -3.06 19.66 -5.08
N THR A 175 -1.77 19.54 -4.76
CA THR A 175 -0.75 20.53 -5.11
C THR A 175 0.33 19.86 -5.95
N ILE A 176 0.77 20.52 -7.02
CA ILE A 176 1.91 20.09 -7.82
C ILE A 176 3.12 20.91 -7.38
N LYS A 177 4.10 20.27 -6.71
CA LYS A 177 5.38 20.91 -6.40
C LYS A 177 6.34 20.62 -7.55
N ILE A 178 6.87 21.67 -8.17
CA ILE A 178 7.96 21.53 -9.15
C ILE A 178 9.22 21.09 -8.42
N ASP A 179 9.85 20.04 -8.95
CA ASP A 179 11.09 19.50 -8.42
C ASP A 179 12.23 20.50 -8.61
N GLU A 180 13.08 20.65 -7.61
CA GLU A 180 14.17 21.62 -7.60
C GLU A 180 15.25 21.33 -8.64
N ASN A 181 15.33 20.08 -9.12
CA ASN A 181 16.20 19.67 -10.22
C ASN A 181 15.57 19.87 -11.60
N SER A 182 14.37 20.46 -11.69
CA SER A 182 13.79 20.87 -12.98
C SER A 182 14.67 21.93 -13.64
N ASP A 183 14.85 21.79 -14.95
CA ASP A 183 15.74 22.63 -15.75
C ASP A 183 14.99 23.07 -17.00
N HIS A 184 14.43 24.27 -16.97
CA HIS A 184 13.65 24.79 -18.10
C HIS A 184 14.59 25.23 -19.25
N PRO A 185 14.32 24.84 -20.51
CA PRO A 185 13.13 24.12 -21.00
C PRO A 185 13.29 22.60 -21.15
N SER A 186 14.47 22.06 -20.83
CA SER A 186 14.90 20.67 -21.11
C SER A 186 14.19 19.60 -20.27
N TYR A 187 13.86 19.90 -19.02
CA TYR A 187 13.37 18.94 -18.05
C TYR A 187 12.41 19.58 -17.05
N MET A 188 11.28 18.90 -16.81
CA MET A 188 10.31 19.27 -15.79
C MET A 188 10.02 18.05 -14.93
N GLY A 189 10.47 18.09 -13.68
CA GLY A 189 10.08 17.14 -12.63
C GLY A 189 9.04 17.77 -11.72
N PHE A 190 8.13 16.96 -11.17
CA PHE A 190 7.22 17.42 -10.14
C PHE A 190 6.78 16.27 -9.23
N VAL A 191 6.27 16.63 -8.06
CA VAL A 191 5.70 15.71 -7.08
C VAL A 191 4.28 16.17 -6.75
N VAL A 192 3.37 15.20 -6.64
CA VAL A 192 1.96 15.45 -6.30
C VAL A 192 1.78 15.36 -4.79
N TRP A 193 1.32 16.45 -4.18
CA TRP A 193 1.03 16.56 -2.76
C TRP A 193 -0.47 16.45 -2.49
N TYR A 194 -0.81 15.98 -1.28
CA TYR A 194 -2.17 15.93 -0.75
C TYR A 194 -3.18 15.19 -1.64
N GLN A 195 -2.74 14.13 -2.32
CA GLN A 195 -3.66 13.24 -3.03
C GLN A 195 -4.63 12.60 -2.03
N GLN A 196 -5.92 12.91 -2.15
CA GLN A 196 -6.96 12.35 -1.28
C GLN A 196 -7.50 11.02 -1.82
N GLY A 197 -8.09 10.22 -0.93
CA GLY A 197 -8.73 8.96 -1.28
C GLY A 197 -7.78 7.75 -1.21
N ARG A 198 -8.25 6.62 -1.73
CA ARG A 198 -7.58 5.31 -1.60
C ARG A 198 -6.80 4.88 -2.85
N ARG A 199 -7.05 5.53 -3.99
CA ARG A 199 -6.53 5.14 -5.30
C ARG A 199 -5.06 5.56 -5.47
N ASP A 200 -4.39 4.98 -6.44
CA ASP A 200 -3.03 5.38 -6.83
C ASP A 200 -3.13 6.34 -8.02
N ILE A 201 -2.19 7.26 -8.18
CA ILE A 201 -2.06 8.01 -9.43
C ILE A 201 -1.33 7.11 -10.43
N THR A 202 -2.00 6.75 -11.52
CA THR A 202 -1.44 5.83 -12.54
C THR A 202 -0.98 6.55 -13.80
N ALA A 203 -1.50 7.76 -14.04
CA ALA A 203 -1.07 8.62 -15.13
C ALA A 203 -1.27 10.10 -14.78
N VAL A 204 -0.36 10.94 -15.29
CA VAL A 204 -0.48 12.40 -15.26
C VAL A 204 -0.30 12.92 -16.69
N HIS A 205 -1.25 13.73 -17.15
CA HIS A 205 -1.20 14.36 -18.46
C HIS A 205 -0.93 15.85 -18.32
N LEU A 206 0.13 16.33 -18.97
CA LEU A 206 0.41 17.76 -19.14
C LEU A 206 -0.03 18.18 -20.54
N CYS A 207 -0.75 19.29 -20.63
CA CYS A 207 -1.16 19.88 -21.90
C CYS A 207 -0.62 21.30 -21.98
N GLU A 208 0.05 21.63 -23.08
CA GLU A 208 0.44 23.00 -23.40
C GLU A 208 -0.79 23.80 -23.82
N VAL A 209 -0.93 25.02 -23.30
CA VAL A 209 -2.11 25.85 -23.54
C VAL A 209 -1.88 26.73 -24.76
N ILE A 210 -2.10 26.17 -25.93
CA ILE A 210 -2.28 26.97 -27.15
C ILE A 210 -3.79 27.21 -27.28
N CYS A 211 -4.24 28.39 -26.81
CA CYS A 211 -5.65 28.86 -26.76
C CYS A 211 -6.56 28.31 -25.62
N THR A 212 -6.46 28.95 -24.44
CA THR A 212 -7.50 29.29 -23.45
C THR A 212 -8.49 28.25 -22.87
N VAL A 213 -8.16 26.97 -22.71
CA VAL A 213 -8.64 26.18 -21.55
C VAL A 213 -7.59 25.11 -21.17
N CYS A 214 -7.05 25.13 -19.95
CA CYS A 214 -6.15 24.08 -19.46
C CYS A 214 -6.33 23.79 -17.98
N ASN A 215 -6.43 22.50 -17.64
CA ASN A 215 -6.34 21.98 -16.28
C ASN A 215 -5.51 20.68 -16.32
N ILE A 216 -4.52 20.54 -15.42
CA ILE A 216 -3.77 19.30 -15.20
C ILE A 216 -4.77 18.20 -14.80
N LYS A 217 -4.69 17.02 -15.44
CA LYS A 217 -5.55 15.87 -15.14
C LYS A 217 -4.73 14.69 -14.63
N CYS A 218 -5.15 14.13 -13.49
CA CYS A 218 -4.63 12.87 -12.93
C CYS A 218 -5.66 11.76 -13.16
N THR A 219 -5.18 10.56 -13.50
CA THR A 219 -6.00 9.34 -13.60
C THR A 219 -5.72 8.44 -12.40
N PHE A 220 -6.79 7.92 -11.78
CA PHE A 220 -6.79 7.18 -10.52
C PHE A 220 -7.29 5.74 -10.69
#